data_AF-A0A2M9EXN3-F1
#
_entry.id   AF-A0A2M9EXN3-F1
#
_cell.length_a   1.000
_cell.length_b   1.000
_cell.length_c   1.000
_cell.angle_alpha   90.00
_cell.angle_beta   90.00
_cell.angle_gamma   90.00
#
_symmetry.space_group_name_H-M   'P 1'
#
loop_
_entity.id
_entity.type
_entity.pdbx_description
1 polymer ?
#
loop_
_entity_poly.entity_id
_entity_poly.type
_entity_poly.pdbx_seq_one_letter_code
_entity_poly.pdbx_strand_id
1 'polypeptide(L)' 'MKFAIVLGVFGALITIAGFVFLIMSFFSYDPTAIYYIVASIFVTLNGLIAVGVASILREVKKKHVA' A
#
# COMPACT_ATOMS: atom_id res chain seq x y z
N MET A 1 -15.05 -4.99 -10.54
CA MET A 1 -14.35 -5.21 -11.84
C MET A 1 -13.09 -5.99 -11.56
N LYS A 2 -12.56 -6.76 -12.53
CA LYS A 2 -11.27 -7.45 -12.39
C LYS A 2 -10.17 -6.47 -11.95
N PHE A 3 -10.18 -5.24 -12.50
CA PHE A 3 -9.26 -4.15 -12.12
C PHE A 3 -9.30 -3.77 -10.63
N ALA A 4 -10.47 -3.50 -10.03
CA ALA A 4 -10.56 -3.14 -8.61
C ALA A 4 -10.20 -4.30 -7.65
N ILE A 5 -10.19 -5.54 -8.16
CA ILE A 5 -9.67 -6.68 -7.41
C ILE A 5 -8.15 -6.67 -7.44
N VAL A 6 -7.58 -6.58 -8.64
CA VAL A 6 -6.14 -6.47 -8.87
C VAL A 6 -5.54 -5.30 -8.08
N LEU A 7 -6.11 -4.10 -8.19
CA LEU A 7 -5.63 -2.91 -7.48
C LEU A 7 -5.61 -3.09 -5.96
N GLY A 8 -6.65 -3.72 -5.39
CA GLY A 8 -6.71 -3.97 -3.95
C GLY A 8 -5.68 -5.01 -3.49
N VAL A 9 -5.47 -6.08 -4.26
CA VAL A 9 -4.48 -7.12 -3.93
C VAL A 9 -3.07 -6.57 -4.03
N PHE A 10 -2.72 -5.90 -5.13
CA PHE A 10 -1.39 -5.30 -5.29
C PHE A 10 -1.16 -4.18 -4.26
N GLY A 11 -2.17 -3.35 -3.98
CA GLY A 11 -2.10 -2.35 -2.92
C GLY A 11 -1.76 -2.96 -1.57
N ALA A 12 -2.44 -4.05 -1.19
CA ALA A 12 -2.18 -4.75 0.07
C ALA A 12 -0.78 -5.36 0.12
N LEU A 13 -0.31 -5.98 -0.97
CA LEU A 13 1.05 -6.53 -1.06
C LEU A 13 2.11 -5.43 -0.92
N ILE A 14 1.92 -4.28 -1.56
CA ILE A 14 2.82 -3.13 -1.43
C ILE A 14 2.82 -2.58 0.00
N THR A 15 1.66 -2.48 0.65
CA THR A 15 1.58 -2.06 2.07
C THR A 15 2.36 -3.02 2.97
N ILE A 16 2.17 -4.34 2.81
CA ILE A 16 2.88 -5.33 3.61
C ILE A 16 4.39 -5.23 3.37
N ALA A 17 4.81 -5.11 2.11
CA ALA A 17 6.23 -4.96 1.77
C ALA A 17 6.82 -3.69 2.40
N GLY A 18 6.15 -2.54 2.25
CA GLY A 18 6.57 -1.28 2.85
C GLY A 18 6.69 -1.36 4.37
N PHE A 19 5.76 -2.05 5.04
CA PHE A 19 5.82 -2.23 6.49
C PHE A 19 6.98 -3.15 6.93
N VAL A 20 7.23 -4.24 6.19
CA VAL A 20 8.39 -5.12 6.44
C VAL A 20 9.70 -4.36 6.23
N PHE A 21 9.81 -3.57 5.16
CA PHE A 21 10.98 -2.73 4.90
C PHE A 21 11.19 -1.67 5.98
N LEU A 22 10.10 -1.06 6.48
CA LEU A 22 10.17 -0.12 7.60
C LEU A 22 10.77 -0.78 8.85
N ILE A 23 10.28 -1.96 9.21
CA ILE A 23 10.81 -2.73 10.35
C ILE A 23 12.30 -3.01 10.15
N MET A 24 12.70 -3.56 8.99
CA MET A 24 14.10 -3.86 8.72
C MET A 24 15.00 -2.62 8.75
N SER A 25 14.48 -1.45 8.33
CA SER A 25 15.25 -0.20 8.33
C SER A 25 15.64 0.24 9.75
N PHE A 26 14.81 -0.04 10.77
CA PHE A 26 15.13 0.25 12.17
C PHE A 26 16.22 -0.64 12.77
N PHE A 27 16.42 -1.84 12.22
CA PHE A 27 17.47 -2.76 12.63
C PHE A 27 18.75 -2.61 11.79
N SER A 28 18.76 -1.71 10.80
CA SER A 28 19.94 -1.46 9.99
C SER A 28 20.89 -0.50 10.71
N TYR A 29 22.19 -0.85 10.75
CA TYR A 29 23.26 0.01 11.29
C TYR A 29 23.81 0.98 10.23
N ASP A 30 23.01 1.30 9.21
CA ASP A 30 23.41 2.17 8.10
C ASP A 30 23.08 3.63 8.42
N PRO A 31 24.02 4.59 8.30
CA PRO A 31 23.73 6.02 8.48
C PRO A 31 22.67 6.56 7.50
N THR A 32 22.40 5.86 6.39
CA THR A 32 21.32 6.17 5.44
C THR A 32 19.96 5.55 5.81
N ALA A 33 19.85 4.86 6.95
CA ALA A 33 18.61 4.26 7.48
C ALA A 33 17.41 5.22 7.46
N ILE A 34 17.64 6.52 7.72
CA ILE A 34 16.57 7.52 7.72
C ILE A 34 15.89 7.67 6.35
N TYR A 35 16.63 7.56 5.25
CA TYR A 35 16.06 7.61 3.90
C TYR A 35 15.20 6.37 3.63
N TYR A 36 15.64 5.20 4.07
CA TYR A 36 14.87 3.95 3.93
C TYR A 36 13.60 3.98 4.79
N ILE A 37 13.66 4.50 6.01
CA ILE A 37 12.48 4.69 6.87
C ILE A 37 11.45 5.58 6.17
N VAL A 38 11.87 6.75 5.68
CA VAL A 38 11.00 7.69 4.98
C VAL A 38 10.41 7.06 3.71
N ALA A 39 11.23 6.40 2.89
CA ALA A 39 10.76 5.70 1.71
C ALA A 39 9.73 4.60 2.04
N SER A 40 9.99 3.82 3.09
CA SER A 40 9.09 2.74 3.55
C SER A 40 7.73 3.27 3.99
N ILE A 41 7.69 4.43 4.66
CA ILE A 41 6.45 5.11 5.03
C ILE A 41 5.65 5.50 3.78
N PHE A 42 6.30 6.13 2.79
CA PHE A 42 5.63 6.50 1.54
C PHE A 42 5.13 5.29 0.75
N VAL A 43 5.89 4.19 0.71
CA VAL A 43 5.47 2.93 0.08
C VAL A 43 4.23 2.37 0.79
N THR A 44 4.24 2.34 2.12
CA THR A 44 3.13 1.85 2.93
C THR A 44 1.86 2.67 2.69
N LEU A 45 1.97 4.01 2.68
CA LEU A 45 0.87 4.92 2.40
C LEU A 45 0.31 4.74 0.98
N ASN A 46 1.19 4.60 -0.03
CA ASN A 46 0.75 4.37 -1.40
C ASN A 46 -0.04 3.05 -1.56
N GLY A 47 0.41 1.98 -0.90
CA GLY A 47 -0.32 0.71 -0.88
C GLY A 47 -1.71 0.87 -0.23
N LEU A 48 -1.80 1.60 0.89
CA LEU A 48 -3.07 1.85 1.58
C LEU A 48 -4.02 2.70 0.72
N ILE A 49 -3.52 3.71 0.02
CA ILE A 49 -4.30 4.50 -0.93
C ILE A 49 -4.84 3.60 -2.05
N ALA A 50 -4.02 2.72 -2.62
CA ALA A 50 -4.46 1.78 -3.65
C ALA A 50 -5.58 0.85 -3.15
N VAL A 51 -5.48 0.35 -1.91
CA VAL A 51 -6.53 -0.44 -1.26
C VAL A 51 -7.81 0.39 -1.06
N GLY A 52 -7.67 1.63 -0.59
CA GLY A 52 -8.80 2.56 -0.40
C GLY A 52 -9.52 2.88 -1.70
N VAL A 53 -8.78 3.21 -2.76
CA VAL A 53 -9.32 3.44 -4.11
C VAL A 53 -10.01 2.19 -4.65
N ALA A 54 -9.42 1.01 -4.46
CA ALA A 54 -10.03 -0.25 -4.85
C ALA A 54 -11.37 -0.50 -4.13
N SER A 55 -11.47 -0.13 -2.85
CA SER A 55 -12.71 -0.22 -2.07
C SER A 55 -13.78 0.74 -2.61
N ILE A 56 -13.42 2.01 -2.84
CA ILE A 56 -14.32 3.03 -3.39
C ILE A 56 -14.85 2.61 -4.77
N LEU A 57 -13.98 2.13 -5.66
CA LEU A 57 -14.37 1.65 -6.99
C LEU A 57 -15.35 0.47 -6.93
N ARG A 58 -15.22 -0.42 -5.93
CA ARG A 58 -16.17 -1.51 -5.73
C ARG A 58 -17.53 -0.98 -5.27
N GLU A 59 -17.53 -0.01 -4.36
CA GLU A 59 -18.75 0.56 -3.79
C GLU A 59 -19.54 1.39 -4.81
N VAL A 60 -18.85 2.26 -5.57
CA VAL A 60 -19.47 3.04 -6.66
C VAL A 60 -20.10 2.11 -7.70
N LYS A 61 -19.44 1.01 -8.06
CA LYS A 61 -20.01 0.04 -9.00
C LYS A 61 -21.28 -0.61 -8.45
N LYS A 62 -21.30 -1.02 -7.18
CA LYS A 62 -22.50 -1.64 -6.59
C LYS A 62 -23.70 -0.70 -6.67
N LYS A 63 -23.50 0.59 -6.38
CA LYS A 63 -24.55 1.62 -6.47
C LYS A 63 -25.03 1.93 -7.89
N HIS A 64 -24.22 1.64 -8.92
CA HIS A 64 -24.56 1.89 -10.33
C HIS A 64 -25.26 0.70 -11.01
N VAL A 65 -25.26 -0.48 -10.37
CA VAL A 65 -25.88 -1.72 -10.89
C VAL A 65 -27.21 -2.01 -10.18
N ALA A 66 -27.48 -1.38 -9.04
CA ALA A 66 -28.76 -1.38 -8.35
C ALA A 66 -29.66 -0.25 -8.86
#